data_AF-A0A1H8PUT6-F1
#
_entry.id   AF-A0A1H8PUT6-F1
#
_cell.length_a   1.000
_cell.length_b   1.000
_cell.length_c   1.000
_cell.angle_alpha   90.00
_cell.angle_beta   90.00
_cell.angle_gamma   90.00
#
_symmetry.space_group_name_H-M   'P 1'
#
loop_
_entity.id
_entity.type
_entity.pdbx_description
1 polymer ?
#
loop_
_entity_poly.entity_id
_entity_poly.type
_entity_poly.pdbx_seq_one_letter_code
_entity_poly.pdbx_strand_id
1 'polypeptide(L)'
;MKCNKCAGIIPDGSSFCMHCGNEIKMDISCSHCGFKAIPPEALFCPACGMRLTLKVDDYWDNLKIGDYYYSDGSFSTHLDQSKTCVGIVFSLETTAEEKKHGWTHGQIVALEDTRGGRYPWAGPWGALLSTHVDKWRDARKDKNGYFYSNFIKYGAFAAARKYLVLLPSGKTSGWYLPSVGQWVEIIENLGQVSISEDSFGRFNGDKNWKSKLAFLNFSTDVYWTSLQKGCLYSWCVNMNDGTITPYGKSSLGKVRPISAI
;
A
#
# COMPACT_ATOMS: atom_id res chain seq x y z
N MET A 1 -6.58 33.41 -4.24
CA MET A 1 -7.66 33.47 -3.19
C MET A 1 -8.45 34.79 -3.29
N LYS A 2 -9.53 35.04 -2.50
CA LYS A 2 -10.25 36.34 -2.48
C LYS A 2 -9.98 37.13 -1.19
N CYS A 3 -9.83 38.44 -1.30
CA CYS A 3 -9.57 39.31 -0.14
C CYS A 3 -10.78 39.36 0.80
N ASN A 4 -10.58 39.11 2.08
CA ASN A 4 -11.63 39.18 3.10
C ASN A 4 -12.20 40.59 3.33
N LYS A 5 -11.50 41.64 2.86
CA LYS A 5 -11.95 43.04 3.00
C LYS A 5 -12.64 43.58 1.75
N CYS A 6 -12.12 43.33 0.56
CA CYS A 6 -12.65 43.92 -0.68
C CYS A 6 -13.12 42.89 -1.72
N ALA A 7 -13.08 41.60 -1.38
CA ALA A 7 -13.43 40.47 -2.27
C ALA A 7 -12.62 40.37 -3.59
N GLY A 8 -11.63 41.24 -3.79
CA GLY A 8 -10.74 41.22 -4.96
C GLY A 8 -9.93 39.92 -5.05
N ILE A 9 -9.65 39.48 -6.27
CA ILE A 9 -8.84 38.28 -6.52
C ILE A 9 -7.39 38.60 -6.16
N ILE A 10 -6.81 37.74 -5.34
CA ILE A 10 -5.44 37.84 -4.86
C ILE A 10 -4.60 36.82 -5.63
N PRO A 11 -3.57 37.26 -6.38
CA PRO A 11 -2.57 36.39 -6.99
C PRO A 11 -1.81 35.58 -5.94
N ASP A 12 -1.43 34.36 -6.29
CA ASP A 12 -0.68 33.47 -5.40
C ASP A 12 0.65 34.11 -4.96
N GLY A 13 0.99 33.97 -3.67
CA GLY A 13 2.18 34.56 -3.06
C GLY A 13 2.08 36.03 -2.61
N SER A 14 0.91 36.68 -2.73
CA SER A 14 0.75 38.10 -2.34
C SER A 14 0.56 38.30 -0.83
N SER A 15 1.44 39.06 -0.17
CA SER A 15 1.31 39.42 1.26
C SER A 15 0.27 40.53 1.53
N PHE A 16 -0.09 41.28 0.49
CA PHE A 16 -1.06 42.37 0.54
C PHE A 16 -2.05 42.26 -0.61
N CYS A 17 -3.30 42.63 -0.36
CA CYS A 17 -4.29 42.74 -1.42
C CYS A 17 -3.93 43.92 -2.34
N MET A 18 -3.59 43.62 -3.59
CA MET A 18 -3.30 44.64 -4.61
C MET A 18 -4.48 45.56 -4.98
N HIS A 19 -5.69 45.24 -4.53
CA HIS A 19 -6.88 46.07 -4.77
C HIS A 19 -7.18 47.06 -3.63
N CYS A 20 -6.90 46.71 -2.36
CA CYS A 20 -7.29 47.54 -1.22
C CYS A 20 -6.20 47.75 -0.17
N GLY A 21 -4.98 47.24 -0.41
CA GLY A 21 -3.83 47.36 0.49
C GLY A 21 -3.96 46.58 1.79
N ASN A 22 -5.02 45.78 1.99
CA ASN A 22 -5.20 45.01 3.22
C ASN A 22 -4.17 43.88 3.29
N GLU A 23 -3.51 43.76 4.43
CA GLU A 23 -2.61 42.64 4.74
C GLU A 23 -3.40 41.33 4.81
N ILE A 24 -2.86 40.29 4.18
CA ILE A 24 -3.51 38.98 4.11
C ILE A 24 -2.82 38.09 5.13
N LYS A 25 -3.49 37.84 6.26
CA LYS A 25 -3.00 36.89 7.27
C LYS A 25 -3.21 35.47 6.78
N MET A 26 -2.13 34.81 6.39
CA MET A 26 -2.10 33.36 6.19
C MET A 26 -1.44 32.74 7.42
N ASP A 27 -2.26 32.10 8.25
CA ASP A 27 -1.94 31.74 9.62
C ASP A 27 -1.22 30.38 9.71
N ILE A 28 0.04 30.33 9.29
CA ILE A 28 0.97 29.34 9.83
C ILE A 28 1.88 30.04 10.85
N SER A 29 1.99 29.45 12.04
CA SER A 29 2.82 29.95 13.12
C SER A 29 3.99 29.00 13.40
N CYS A 30 5.18 29.56 13.66
CA CYS A 30 6.36 28.78 14.01
C CYS A 30 6.24 28.28 15.44
N SER A 31 6.33 26.96 15.64
CA SER A 31 6.29 26.34 16.97
C SER A 31 7.51 26.67 17.85
N HIS A 32 8.63 27.08 17.26
CA HIS A 32 9.86 27.37 18.00
C HIS A 32 10.01 28.83 18.40
N CYS A 33 9.81 29.78 17.48
CA CYS A 33 9.95 31.20 17.78
C CYS A 33 8.63 31.96 17.88
N GLY A 34 7.50 31.30 17.62
CA GLY A 34 6.17 31.93 17.66
C GLY A 34 5.88 32.89 16.51
N PHE A 35 6.75 32.99 15.50
CA PHE A 35 6.56 33.86 14.34
C PHE A 35 5.28 33.48 13.59
N LYS A 36 4.41 34.46 13.36
CA LYS A 36 3.12 34.33 12.66
C LYS A 36 3.27 34.91 11.25
N ALA A 37 2.46 34.47 10.29
CA ALA A 37 2.55 34.83 8.87
C ALA A 37 3.65 34.11 8.09
N ILE A 38 3.71 32.80 8.24
CA ILE A 38 4.53 31.92 7.40
C ILE A 38 3.76 31.53 6.13
N PRO A 39 4.35 31.64 4.92
CA PRO A 39 3.74 31.11 3.70
C PRO A 39 3.58 29.58 3.74
N PRO A 40 2.46 28.99 3.27
CA PRO A 40 2.24 27.54 3.24
C PRO A 40 3.33 26.72 2.54
N GLU A 41 3.98 27.31 1.56
CA GLU A 41 5.06 26.72 0.78
C GLU A 41 6.47 26.90 1.39
N ALA A 42 6.59 27.62 2.50
CA ALA A 42 7.89 27.91 3.12
C ALA A 42 8.48 26.68 3.83
N LEU A 43 9.67 26.25 3.38
CA LEU A 43 10.41 25.13 3.99
C LEU A 43 11.13 25.51 5.29
N PHE A 44 11.35 26.81 5.53
CA PHE A 44 12.09 27.34 6.68
C PHE A 44 11.43 28.58 7.23
N CYS A 45 11.53 28.75 8.54
CA CYS A 45 10.98 29.89 9.26
C CYS A 45 11.79 31.11 8.85
N PRO A 46 11.16 32.15 8.27
CA PRO A 46 11.88 33.33 7.83
C PRO A 46 12.48 34.11 9.01
N ALA A 47 11.99 33.88 10.23
CA ALA A 47 12.45 34.58 11.43
C ALA A 47 13.58 33.87 12.19
N CYS A 48 13.52 32.53 12.34
CA CYS A 48 14.51 31.80 13.15
C CYS A 48 15.32 30.73 12.39
N GLY A 49 15.08 30.57 11.09
CA GLY A 49 15.78 29.58 10.27
C GLY A 49 15.41 28.12 10.57
N MET A 50 14.53 27.87 11.56
CA MET A 50 14.04 26.52 11.83
C MET A 50 13.31 26.00 10.60
N ARG A 51 13.64 24.78 10.17
CA ARG A 51 12.93 24.10 9.10
C ARG A 51 11.46 23.92 9.50
N LEU A 52 10.56 24.50 8.72
CA LEU A 52 9.11 24.45 8.92
C LEU A 52 8.52 23.24 8.23
N THR A 53 9.18 22.09 8.33
CA THR A 53 8.50 20.87 7.95
C THR A 53 7.18 20.86 8.73
N LEU A 54 6.03 20.99 8.03
CA LEU A 54 4.97 20.01 8.25
C LEU A 54 5.74 18.71 8.25
N LYS A 55 6.05 18.16 9.44
CA LYS A 55 6.87 16.97 9.50
C LYS A 55 6.17 16.01 8.58
N VAL A 56 6.85 15.61 7.52
CA VAL A 56 6.34 14.57 6.62
C VAL A 56 5.97 13.36 7.49
N ASP A 57 6.71 13.17 8.58
CA ASP A 57 6.50 12.21 9.65
C ASP A 57 5.19 12.43 10.47
N ASP A 58 4.81 13.67 10.84
CA ASP A 58 3.55 13.94 11.57
C ASP A 58 2.30 13.68 10.68
N TYR A 59 2.46 13.75 9.34
CA TYR A 59 1.39 13.37 8.43
C TYR A 59 1.13 11.86 8.50
N TRP A 60 2.20 11.05 8.53
CA TRP A 60 2.14 9.58 8.59
C TRP A 60 1.68 9.01 9.93
N ASP A 61 1.81 9.75 11.04
CA ASP A 61 1.24 9.37 12.35
C ASP A 61 -0.28 9.18 12.31
N ASN A 62 -0.96 9.76 11.31
CA ASN A 62 -2.40 9.61 11.12
C ASN A 62 -2.79 8.46 10.17
N LEU A 63 -1.81 7.75 9.58
CA LEU A 63 -2.05 6.65 8.66
C LEU A 63 -2.74 5.49 9.40
N LYS A 64 -3.82 4.97 8.79
CA LYS A 64 -4.59 3.87 9.36
C LYS A 64 -4.77 2.75 8.35
N ILE A 65 -4.94 1.55 8.89
CA ILE A 65 -5.46 0.42 8.13
C ILE A 65 -6.80 0.81 7.50
N GLY A 66 -6.94 0.56 6.20
CA GLY A 66 -8.11 0.90 5.40
C GLY A 66 -8.06 2.28 4.76
N ASP A 67 -7.05 3.11 5.04
CA ASP A 67 -6.89 4.38 4.34
C ASP A 67 -6.63 4.17 2.84
N TYR A 68 -7.15 5.09 2.04
CA TYR A 68 -6.92 5.15 0.60
C TYR A 68 -5.58 5.83 0.33
N TYR A 69 -4.74 5.20 -0.50
CA TYR A 69 -3.47 5.75 -0.94
C TYR A 69 -3.57 6.20 -2.41
N TYR A 70 -3.03 7.38 -2.71
CA TYR A 70 -3.19 8.02 -4.02
C TYR A 70 -1.91 8.05 -4.85
N SER A 71 -2.05 8.27 -6.16
CA SER A 71 -0.92 8.34 -7.10
C SER A 71 0.04 9.52 -6.85
N ASP A 72 -0.38 10.53 -6.09
CA ASP A 72 0.46 11.66 -5.64
C ASP A 72 1.25 11.35 -4.35
N GLY A 73 0.98 10.20 -3.73
CA GLY A 73 1.56 9.73 -2.48
C GLY A 73 0.96 10.32 -1.22
N SER A 74 -0.19 10.99 -1.33
CA SER A 74 -1.03 11.32 -0.18
C SER A 74 -1.94 10.15 0.19
N PHE A 75 -2.62 10.26 1.33
CA PHE A 75 -3.63 9.30 1.77
C PHE A 75 -4.77 9.98 2.52
N SER A 76 -5.90 9.28 2.65
CA SER A 76 -7.04 9.73 3.45
C SER A 76 -7.94 8.57 3.88
N THR A 77 -8.64 8.75 5.00
CA THR A 77 -9.61 7.77 5.51
C THR A 77 -10.88 7.69 4.67
N HIS A 78 -11.28 8.80 4.05
CA HIS A 78 -12.41 8.84 3.12
C HIS A 78 -11.90 8.98 1.70
N LEU A 79 -12.52 8.27 0.76
CA LEU A 79 -12.16 8.33 -0.65
C LEU A 79 -12.33 9.76 -1.18
N ASP A 80 -11.24 10.35 -1.62
CA ASP A 80 -11.21 11.63 -2.32
C ASP A 80 -11.41 11.37 -3.81
N GLN A 81 -12.61 11.67 -4.30
CA GLN A 81 -12.98 11.47 -5.71
C GLN A 81 -12.22 12.38 -6.68
N SER A 82 -11.54 13.42 -6.18
CA SER A 82 -10.69 14.28 -7.01
C SER A 82 -9.30 13.69 -7.26
N LYS A 83 -8.94 12.60 -6.55
CA LYS A 83 -7.64 11.96 -6.64
C LYS A 83 -7.73 10.56 -7.25
N THR A 84 -6.62 10.13 -7.86
CA THR A 84 -6.50 8.77 -8.36
C THR A 84 -6.06 7.85 -7.22
N CYS A 85 -7.01 7.11 -6.65
CA CYS A 85 -6.72 6.08 -5.67
C CYS A 85 -5.99 4.91 -6.36
N VAL A 86 -4.89 4.45 -5.77
CA VAL A 86 -4.04 3.38 -6.33
C VAL A 86 -3.98 2.15 -5.45
N GLY A 87 -4.32 2.26 -4.18
CA GLY A 87 -4.36 1.14 -3.26
C GLY A 87 -4.95 1.48 -1.90
N ILE A 88 -5.09 0.45 -1.07
CA ILE A 88 -5.63 0.56 0.28
C ILE A 88 -4.59 0.03 1.26
N VAL A 89 -4.36 0.77 2.35
CA VAL A 89 -3.38 0.43 3.38
C VAL A 89 -3.85 -0.80 4.14
N PHE A 90 -3.10 -1.91 4.07
CA PHE A 90 -3.42 -3.15 4.79
C PHE A 90 -2.46 -3.44 5.94
N SER A 91 -1.31 -2.76 5.99
CA SER A 91 -0.32 -2.88 7.06
C SER A 91 0.32 -1.52 7.33
N LEU A 92 0.60 -1.23 8.61
CA LEU A 92 1.39 -0.08 9.05
C LEU A 92 2.86 -0.46 9.30
N GLU A 93 3.24 -1.68 8.91
CA GLU A 93 4.60 -2.20 9.05
C GLU A 93 5.18 -2.55 7.69
N THR A 94 6.50 -2.38 7.57
CA THR A 94 7.29 -2.85 6.44
C THR A 94 8.40 -3.78 6.92
N THR A 95 8.89 -4.62 6.02
CA THR A 95 9.99 -5.54 6.29
C THR A 95 11.31 -4.79 6.49
N ALA A 96 12.29 -5.43 7.13
CA ALA A 96 13.62 -4.87 7.30
C ALA A 96 14.28 -4.50 5.96
N GLU A 97 14.00 -5.24 4.88
CA GLU A 97 14.54 -4.95 3.56
C GLU A 97 13.88 -3.71 2.94
N GLU A 98 12.57 -3.56 3.07
CA GLU A 98 11.84 -2.36 2.59
C GLU A 98 12.26 -1.10 3.37
N LYS A 99 12.49 -1.22 4.68
CA LYS A 99 12.99 -0.12 5.53
C LYS A 99 14.36 0.38 5.08
N LYS A 100 15.24 -0.48 4.55
CA LYS A 100 16.54 -0.05 3.97
C LYS A 100 16.39 0.84 2.75
N HIS A 101 15.25 0.75 2.05
CA HIS A 101 14.94 1.58 0.90
C HIS A 101 14.14 2.85 1.27
N GLY A 102 13.86 3.08 2.56
CA GLY A 102 13.11 4.23 3.05
C GLY A 102 11.59 4.08 3.02
N TRP A 103 11.06 2.89 2.70
CA TRP A 103 9.62 2.60 2.79
C TRP A 103 9.33 2.08 4.20
N THR A 104 8.93 3.00 5.07
CA THR A 104 8.85 2.79 6.52
C THR A 104 7.44 2.92 7.07
N HIS A 105 6.45 3.29 6.26
CA HIS A 105 5.15 3.73 6.77
C HIS A 105 4.09 2.64 6.70
N GLY A 106 4.19 1.75 5.72
CA GLY A 106 3.24 0.64 5.62
C GLY A 106 3.23 -0.03 4.26
N GLN A 107 2.14 -0.74 3.99
CA GLN A 107 1.95 -1.45 2.73
C GLN A 107 0.52 -1.30 2.22
N ILE A 108 0.39 -1.20 0.90
CA ILE A 108 -0.87 -1.05 0.19
C ILE A 108 -1.14 -2.24 -0.71
N VAL A 109 -2.42 -2.61 -0.83
CA VAL A 109 -2.90 -3.59 -1.80
C VAL A 109 -3.55 -2.88 -2.98
N ALA A 110 -3.29 -3.38 -4.20
CA ALA A 110 -3.88 -2.83 -5.40
C ALA A 110 -5.42 -2.95 -5.39
N LEU A 111 -6.09 -2.03 -6.09
CA LEU A 111 -7.55 -2.02 -6.20
C LEU A 111 -8.10 -3.10 -7.14
N GLU A 112 -7.28 -3.53 -8.10
CA GLU A 112 -7.69 -4.45 -9.16
C GLU A 112 -6.63 -5.52 -9.43
N ASP A 113 -7.05 -6.66 -9.97
CA ASP A 113 -6.14 -7.71 -10.43
C ASP A 113 -5.33 -7.25 -11.66
N THR A 114 -4.20 -7.93 -11.91
CA THR A 114 -3.45 -7.73 -13.16
C THR A 114 -4.29 -8.11 -14.39
N ARG A 115 -4.31 -7.25 -15.42
CA ARG A 115 -5.22 -7.37 -16.59
C ARG A 115 -5.02 -8.57 -17.51
N GLY A 116 -3.89 -9.29 -17.45
CA GLY A 116 -3.65 -10.47 -18.31
C GLY A 116 -4.27 -11.77 -17.78
N GLY A 117 -5.17 -11.70 -16.81
CA GLY A 117 -5.95 -12.85 -16.35
C GLY A 117 -5.20 -13.71 -15.34
N ARG A 118 -4.93 -14.96 -15.70
CA ARG A 118 -4.33 -15.96 -14.80
C ARG A 118 -2.94 -16.34 -15.31
N TYR A 119 -2.00 -16.47 -14.39
CA TYR A 119 -0.58 -16.70 -14.68
C TYR A 119 -0.09 -17.96 -13.97
N PRO A 120 0.87 -18.69 -14.54
CA PRO A 120 1.58 -19.71 -13.80
C PRO A 120 2.51 -19.07 -12.75
N TRP A 121 2.64 -19.73 -11.60
CA TRP A 121 3.56 -19.30 -10.55
C TRP A 121 5.02 -19.49 -10.97
N ALA A 122 5.34 -20.65 -11.57
CA ALA A 122 6.63 -20.95 -12.20
C ALA A 122 6.48 -21.56 -13.59
N GLY A 123 7.58 -21.64 -14.32
CA GLY A 123 7.63 -22.32 -15.62
C GLY A 123 7.30 -23.83 -15.56
N PRO A 124 7.24 -24.51 -16.71
CA PRO A 124 6.66 -25.87 -16.88
C PRO A 124 7.25 -27.02 -16.05
N TRP A 125 8.27 -26.78 -15.23
CA TRP A 125 8.97 -27.80 -14.45
C TRP A 125 9.06 -27.51 -12.96
N GLY A 126 8.37 -26.46 -12.47
CA GLY A 126 8.28 -26.16 -11.03
C GLY A 126 9.64 -26.18 -10.34
N ALA A 127 10.63 -25.43 -10.85
CA ALA A 127 11.96 -25.47 -10.27
C ALA A 127 11.90 -25.09 -8.78
N LEU A 128 12.55 -25.89 -7.94
CA LEU A 128 12.74 -25.60 -6.53
C LEU A 128 13.65 -24.36 -6.45
N LEU A 129 13.13 -23.27 -5.90
CA LEU A 129 13.98 -22.16 -5.46
C LEU A 129 14.67 -22.53 -4.15
N SER A 130 15.85 -21.95 -3.90
CA SER A 130 16.72 -22.26 -2.75
C SER A 130 16.02 -22.13 -1.38
N THR A 131 14.97 -21.31 -1.29
CA THR A 131 14.20 -21.10 -0.05
C THR A 131 12.75 -21.55 -0.23
N HIS A 132 12.26 -22.38 0.69
CA HIS A 132 10.86 -22.79 0.79
C HIS A 132 10.41 -22.86 2.24
N VAL A 133 9.12 -22.67 2.48
CA VAL A 133 8.50 -22.79 3.80
C VAL A 133 7.34 -23.75 3.69
N ASP A 134 7.44 -24.90 4.32
CA ASP A 134 6.50 -26.01 4.15
C ASP A 134 5.39 -26.04 5.21
N LYS A 135 5.64 -25.49 6.39
CA LYS A 135 4.69 -25.44 7.50
C LYS A 135 3.86 -24.17 7.49
N TRP A 136 2.54 -24.34 7.63
CA TRP A 136 1.59 -23.23 7.73
C TRP A 136 1.98 -22.21 8.81
N ARG A 137 2.36 -22.69 10.00
CA ARG A 137 2.77 -21.87 11.15
C ARG A 137 3.88 -20.87 10.83
N ASP A 138 4.78 -21.25 9.93
CA ASP A 138 5.92 -20.43 9.52
C ASP A 138 5.55 -19.60 8.28
N ALA A 139 4.81 -20.19 7.33
CA ALA A 139 4.35 -19.51 6.13
C ALA A 139 3.52 -18.26 6.46
N ARG A 140 2.61 -18.34 7.45
CA ARG A 140 1.77 -17.19 7.86
C ARG A 140 2.56 -16.01 8.44
N LYS A 141 3.82 -16.21 8.82
CA LYS A 141 4.70 -15.17 9.37
C LYS A 141 5.63 -14.58 8.33
N ASP A 142 5.77 -15.24 7.19
CA ASP A 142 6.66 -14.78 6.12
C ASP A 142 6.04 -13.57 5.43
N LYS A 143 6.72 -12.42 5.52
CA LYS A 143 6.34 -11.16 4.87
C LYS A 143 7.31 -10.76 3.75
N ASN A 144 8.14 -11.68 3.26
CA ASN A 144 9.28 -11.37 2.38
C ASN A 144 8.91 -11.24 0.90
N GLY A 145 7.69 -10.78 0.59
CA GLY A 145 7.19 -10.76 -0.79
C GLY A 145 7.99 -9.85 -1.72
N TYR A 146 8.47 -8.71 -1.22
CA TYR A 146 9.35 -7.81 -1.95
C TYR A 146 10.67 -8.50 -2.32
N PHE A 147 11.32 -9.13 -1.34
CA PHE A 147 12.55 -9.89 -1.55
C PHE A 147 12.34 -10.97 -2.63
N TYR A 148 11.37 -11.86 -2.46
CA TYR A 148 11.11 -12.92 -3.43
C TYR A 148 10.82 -12.39 -4.84
N SER A 149 10.06 -11.31 -4.96
CA SER A 149 9.71 -10.73 -6.25
C SER A 149 10.88 -10.07 -6.98
N ASN A 150 11.93 -9.68 -6.27
CA ASN A 150 13.14 -9.17 -6.88
C ASN A 150 13.99 -10.29 -7.51
N PHE A 151 14.01 -11.49 -6.93
CA PHE A 151 14.78 -12.61 -7.46
C PHE A 151 14.00 -13.45 -8.48
N ILE A 152 12.70 -13.65 -8.29
CA ILE A 152 11.91 -14.57 -9.10
C ILE A 152 11.31 -13.87 -10.32
N LYS A 153 11.56 -14.43 -11.51
CA LYS A 153 11.18 -13.80 -12.79
C LYS A 153 10.02 -14.47 -13.53
N TYR A 154 9.35 -15.43 -12.90
CA TYR A 154 8.24 -16.18 -13.50
C TYR A 154 6.97 -15.33 -13.74
N GLY A 155 6.00 -15.92 -14.45
CA GLY A 155 4.80 -15.25 -14.97
C GLY A 155 4.06 -14.41 -13.93
N ALA A 156 3.70 -15.00 -12.78
CA ALA A 156 2.98 -14.28 -11.72
C ALA A 156 3.77 -13.07 -11.17
N PHE A 157 5.08 -13.22 -10.96
CA PHE A 157 5.96 -12.15 -10.48
C PHE A 157 6.18 -11.05 -11.51
N ALA A 158 6.32 -11.43 -12.78
CA ALA A 158 6.40 -10.48 -13.88
C ALA A 158 5.09 -9.71 -14.06
N ALA A 159 3.94 -10.36 -13.87
CA ALA A 159 2.63 -9.71 -13.91
C ALA A 159 2.49 -8.65 -12.81
N ALA A 160 2.91 -8.96 -11.58
CA ALA A 160 2.91 -7.98 -10.49
C ALA A 160 3.79 -6.77 -10.81
N ARG A 161 5.04 -6.98 -11.23
CA ARG A 161 5.98 -5.90 -11.57
C ARG A 161 5.54 -5.03 -12.75
N LYS A 162 4.77 -5.59 -13.68
CA LYS A 162 4.25 -4.89 -14.87
C LYS A 162 2.83 -4.33 -14.65
N TYR A 163 2.34 -4.33 -13.41
CA TYR A 163 1.03 -3.77 -13.11
C TYR A 163 1.01 -2.28 -13.46
N LEU A 164 0.01 -1.87 -14.25
CA LEU A 164 0.02 -0.60 -14.97
C LEU A 164 -0.37 0.61 -14.12
N VAL A 165 -0.88 0.40 -12.90
CA VAL A 165 -1.24 1.49 -12.00
C VAL A 165 0.03 2.20 -11.54
N LEU A 166 0.14 3.49 -11.87
CA LEU A 166 1.32 4.28 -11.55
C LEU A 166 1.36 4.60 -10.05
N LEU A 167 2.50 4.32 -9.44
CA LEU A 167 2.81 4.68 -8.06
C LEU A 167 3.62 5.98 -8.02
N PRO A 168 3.54 6.75 -6.92
CA PRO A 168 4.32 7.96 -6.76
C PRO A 168 5.82 7.64 -6.79
N SER A 169 6.52 8.25 -7.74
CA SER A 169 7.94 7.98 -7.99
C SER A 169 8.79 8.25 -6.74
N GLY A 170 9.67 7.30 -6.40
CA GLY A 170 10.60 7.42 -5.28
C GLY A 170 9.97 7.31 -3.88
N LYS A 171 8.65 7.12 -3.78
CA LYS A 171 7.95 6.96 -2.49
C LYS A 171 7.56 5.53 -2.16
N THR A 172 7.67 4.61 -3.12
CA THR A 172 7.16 3.24 -2.96
C THR A 172 8.12 2.20 -3.52
N SER A 173 7.89 0.93 -3.16
CA SER A 173 8.66 -0.21 -3.68
C SER A 173 8.44 -0.54 -5.14
N GLY A 174 7.44 0.08 -5.78
CA GLY A 174 6.81 -0.49 -6.95
C GLY A 174 5.98 -1.73 -6.59
N TRP A 175 5.24 -2.25 -7.57
CA TRP A 175 4.36 -3.39 -7.37
C TRP A 175 5.11 -4.72 -7.34
N TYR A 176 4.79 -5.55 -6.35
CA TYR A 176 5.36 -6.89 -6.20
C TYR A 176 4.31 -7.92 -5.75
N LEU A 177 4.66 -9.20 -5.84
CA LEU A 177 3.76 -10.30 -5.48
C LEU A 177 3.83 -10.53 -3.96
N PRO A 178 2.71 -10.37 -3.22
CA PRO A 178 2.68 -10.56 -1.77
C PRO A 178 3.07 -11.98 -1.36
N SER A 179 3.78 -12.11 -0.25
CA SER A 179 4.02 -13.38 0.45
C SER A 179 2.78 -13.83 1.25
N VAL A 180 2.84 -15.00 1.89
CA VAL A 180 1.71 -15.55 2.63
C VAL A 180 1.33 -14.68 3.83
N GLY A 181 2.29 -14.21 4.62
CA GLY A 181 2.01 -13.34 5.76
C GLY A 181 1.45 -11.98 5.37
N GLN A 182 1.79 -11.46 4.20
CA GLN A 182 1.17 -10.24 3.68
C GLN A 182 -0.29 -10.46 3.26
N TRP A 183 -0.60 -11.63 2.67
CA TRP A 183 -2.00 -12.03 2.43
C TRP A 183 -2.80 -12.24 3.72
N VAL A 184 -2.16 -12.80 4.75
CA VAL A 184 -2.76 -12.93 6.09
C VAL A 184 -3.14 -11.55 6.61
N GLU A 185 -2.25 -10.55 6.55
CA GLU A 185 -2.57 -9.18 6.97
C GLU A 185 -3.70 -8.55 6.14
N ILE A 186 -3.72 -8.74 4.81
CA ILE A 186 -4.83 -8.27 3.96
C ILE A 186 -6.16 -8.84 4.47
N ILE A 187 -6.22 -10.15 4.71
CA ILE A 187 -7.46 -10.82 5.12
C ILE A 187 -7.86 -10.45 6.55
N GLU A 188 -6.91 -10.42 7.49
CA GLU A 188 -7.18 -10.15 8.89
C GLU A 188 -7.51 -8.67 9.14
N ASN A 189 -6.72 -7.75 8.59
CA ASN A 189 -6.84 -6.32 8.86
C ASN A 189 -7.98 -5.67 8.07
N LEU A 190 -8.06 -5.96 6.75
CA LEU A 190 -9.10 -5.37 5.90
C LEU A 190 -10.39 -6.20 5.91
N GLY A 191 -10.25 -7.52 6.00
CA GLY A 191 -11.39 -8.43 6.05
C GLY A 191 -11.98 -8.57 7.45
N GLN A 192 -11.31 -8.11 8.51
CA GLN A 192 -11.76 -8.27 9.90
C GLN A 192 -12.18 -9.72 10.20
N VAL A 193 -11.35 -10.66 9.77
CA VAL A 193 -11.57 -12.11 9.88
C VAL A 193 -10.34 -12.74 10.48
N SER A 194 -10.49 -13.68 11.41
CA SER A 194 -9.34 -14.39 11.99
C SER A 194 -8.99 -15.63 11.17
N ILE A 195 -7.71 -15.80 10.83
CA ILE A 195 -7.21 -17.03 10.23
C ILE A 195 -6.78 -18.01 11.33
N SER A 196 -7.18 -19.28 11.22
CA SER A 196 -6.82 -20.31 12.19
C SER A 196 -5.29 -20.48 12.36
N GLU A 197 -4.83 -20.49 13.61
CA GLU A 197 -3.42 -20.68 13.94
C GLU A 197 -2.98 -22.15 13.84
N ASP A 198 -3.86 -23.05 14.27
CA ASP A 198 -3.54 -24.46 14.57
C ASP A 198 -3.95 -25.44 13.49
N SER A 199 -4.70 -24.99 12.48
CA SER A 199 -5.10 -25.82 11.33
C SER A 199 -5.09 -24.99 10.06
N PHE A 200 -4.80 -25.62 8.92
CA PHE A 200 -4.67 -25.06 7.57
C PHE A 200 -5.29 -23.67 7.40
N GLY A 201 -4.53 -22.68 6.90
CA GLY A 201 -4.93 -21.27 6.84
C GLY A 201 -6.34 -21.05 6.32
N ARG A 202 -7.32 -21.02 7.20
CA ARG A 202 -8.75 -20.97 6.89
C ARG A 202 -9.32 -19.71 7.49
N PHE A 203 -10.06 -18.97 6.67
CA PHE A 203 -10.78 -17.74 7.06
C PHE A 203 -12.26 -17.79 6.65
N ASN A 204 -12.78 -18.98 6.35
CA ASN A 204 -14.18 -19.16 5.96
C ASN A 204 -15.14 -19.45 7.14
N GLY A 205 -14.63 -19.49 8.37
CA GLY A 205 -15.40 -19.89 9.55
C GLY A 205 -16.61 -19.00 9.83
N ASP A 206 -16.51 -17.69 9.55
CA ASP A 206 -17.59 -16.73 9.79
C ASP A 206 -18.59 -16.62 8.62
N LYS A 207 -18.31 -17.29 7.48
CA LYS A 207 -19.05 -17.25 6.20
C LYS A 207 -19.33 -15.85 5.62
N ASN A 208 -18.86 -14.79 6.28
CA ASN A 208 -19.11 -13.39 5.95
C ASN A 208 -17.85 -12.67 5.45
N TRP A 209 -16.68 -13.31 5.52
CA TRP A 209 -15.43 -12.76 4.98
C TRP A 209 -15.55 -12.21 3.56
N LYS A 210 -16.38 -12.81 2.69
CA LYS A 210 -16.61 -12.35 1.32
C LYS A 210 -17.24 -10.95 1.27
N SER A 211 -18.22 -10.68 2.11
CA SER A 211 -18.86 -9.35 2.15
C SER A 211 -17.92 -8.30 2.73
N LYS A 212 -17.14 -8.68 3.75
CA LYS A 212 -16.15 -7.79 4.37
C LYS A 212 -15.02 -7.39 3.41
N LEU A 213 -14.58 -8.30 2.53
CA LEU A 213 -13.55 -8.02 1.51
C LEU A 213 -14.12 -7.55 0.16
N ALA A 214 -15.44 -7.37 0.03
CA ALA A 214 -16.08 -7.08 -1.26
C ALA A 214 -15.57 -5.78 -1.91
N PHE A 215 -15.17 -4.79 -1.10
CA PHE A 215 -14.64 -3.51 -1.58
C PHE A 215 -13.29 -3.63 -2.31
N LEU A 216 -12.55 -4.72 -2.11
CA LEU A 216 -11.30 -5.01 -2.84
C LEU A 216 -11.55 -5.70 -4.18
N ASN A 217 -12.80 -6.04 -4.50
CA ASN A 217 -13.19 -6.62 -5.79
C ASN A 217 -12.37 -7.88 -6.14
N PHE A 218 -12.18 -8.78 -5.18
CA PHE A 218 -11.50 -10.04 -5.45
C PHE A 218 -12.40 -10.96 -6.28
N SER A 219 -11.82 -11.58 -7.31
CA SER A 219 -12.45 -12.66 -8.06
C SER A 219 -12.58 -13.91 -7.18
N THR A 220 -13.62 -14.71 -7.39
CA THR A 220 -13.66 -16.09 -6.89
C THR A 220 -12.69 -16.97 -7.69
N ASP A 221 -11.41 -16.92 -7.32
CA ASP A 221 -10.30 -17.63 -7.99
C ASP A 221 -9.17 -17.90 -6.98
N VAL A 222 -8.11 -18.54 -7.45
CA VAL A 222 -6.87 -18.75 -6.73
C VAL A 222 -5.92 -17.58 -6.96
N TYR A 223 -5.45 -16.96 -5.90
CA TYR A 223 -4.47 -15.88 -5.90
C TYR A 223 -3.09 -16.38 -5.49
N TRP A 224 -2.09 -16.03 -6.29
CA TRP A 224 -0.72 -16.38 -5.97
C TRP A 224 -0.16 -15.60 -4.79
N THR A 225 0.61 -16.30 -3.96
CA THR A 225 1.58 -15.68 -3.07
C THR A 225 2.97 -15.86 -3.68
N SER A 226 3.96 -15.09 -3.26
CA SER A 226 5.36 -15.26 -3.64
C SER A 226 6.09 -16.38 -2.90
N LEU A 227 5.45 -17.02 -1.92
CA LEU A 227 6.10 -18.01 -1.06
C LEU A 227 5.91 -19.43 -1.56
N GLN A 228 7.03 -20.06 -1.87
CA GLN A 228 7.10 -21.46 -2.26
C GLN A 228 6.89 -22.41 -1.07
N LYS A 229 6.08 -23.47 -1.25
CA LYS A 229 5.99 -24.58 -0.30
C LYS A 229 7.04 -25.67 -0.54
N GLY A 230 7.35 -25.96 -1.81
CA GLY A 230 8.29 -27.01 -2.18
C GLY A 230 8.61 -26.99 -3.67
N CYS A 231 9.08 -28.11 -4.22
CA CYS A 231 9.43 -28.19 -5.65
C CYS A 231 8.18 -27.96 -6.52
N LEU A 232 7.11 -28.72 -6.32
CA LEU A 232 5.93 -28.65 -7.21
C LEU A 232 4.88 -27.61 -6.81
N TYR A 233 4.91 -27.15 -5.55
CA TYR A 233 3.83 -26.36 -4.97
C TYR A 233 4.29 -24.99 -4.47
N SER A 234 3.43 -23.99 -4.69
CA SER A 234 3.50 -22.68 -4.04
C SER A 234 2.27 -22.48 -3.16
N TRP A 235 2.39 -21.64 -2.13
CA TRP A 235 1.21 -21.22 -1.39
C TRP A 235 0.35 -20.28 -2.23
N CYS A 236 -0.96 -20.43 -2.11
CA CYS A 236 -1.94 -19.57 -2.73
C CYS A 236 -3.10 -19.29 -1.78
N VAL A 237 -3.81 -18.19 -2.02
CA VAL A 237 -5.09 -17.89 -1.37
C VAL A 237 -6.22 -18.32 -2.30
N ASN A 238 -7.07 -19.23 -1.86
CA ASN A 238 -8.25 -19.66 -2.60
C ASN A 238 -9.47 -18.86 -2.14
N MET A 239 -9.90 -17.91 -2.98
CA MET A 239 -11.07 -17.06 -2.71
C MET A 239 -12.40 -17.76 -3.01
N ASN A 240 -12.39 -19.01 -3.48
CA ASN A 240 -13.61 -19.79 -3.62
C ASN A 240 -14.12 -20.26 -2.26
N ASP A 241 -13.22 -20.87 -1.48
CA ASP A 241 -13.51 -21.55 -0.22
C ASP A 241 -12.92 -20.87 1.01
N GLY A 242 -12.15 -19.80 0.86
CA GLY A 242 -11.59 -19.02 1.97
C GLY A 242 -10.45 -19.76 2.68
N THR A 243 -9.50 -20.26 1.90
CA THR A 243 -8.34 -21.03 2.39
C THR A 243 -7.02 -20.49 1.85
N ILE A 244 -5.93 -20.77 2.54
CA ILE A 244 -4.54 -20.57 2.13
C ILE A 244 -3.89 -21.94 2.11
N THR A 245 -3.69 -22.46 0.91
CA THR A 245 -3.27 -23.85 0.69
C THR A 245 -2.22 -23.94 -0.41
N PRO A 246 -1.51 -25.06 -0.51
CA PRO A 246 -0.58 -25.29 -1.61
C PRO A 246 -1.31 -25.53 -2.93
N TYR A 247 -0.78 -24.97 -4.02
CA TYR A 247 -1.28 -25.20 -5.37
C TYR A 247 -0.13 -25.38 -6.35
N GLY A 248 -0.39 -26.16 -7.41
CA GLY A 248 0.63 -26.56 -8.38
C GLY A 248 1.21 -25.35 -9.10
N LYS A 249 2.54 -25.21 -9.13
CA LYS A 249 3.19 -24.01 -9.68
C LYS A 249 2.92 -23.75 -11.16
N SER A 250 2.61 -24.81 -11.93
CA SER A 250 2.25 -24.72 -13.35
C SER A 250 0.78 -24.34 -13.56
N SER A 251 -0.06 -24.43 -12.53
CA SER A 251 -1.47 -24.04 -12.60
C SER A 251 -1.60 -22.54 -12.80
N LEU A 252 -2.75 -22.11 -13.31
CA LEU A 252 -3.04 -20.70 -13.52
C LEU A 252 -3.71 -20.10 -12.28
N GLY A 253 -3.24 -18.94 -11.85
CA GLY A 253 -3.79 -18.18 -10.73
C GLY A 253 -3.73 -16.68 -10.97
N LYS A 254 -4.60 -15.94 -10.28
CA LYS A 254 -4.66 -14.48 -10.29
C LYS A 254 -3.50 -13.87 -9.52
N VAL A 255 -3.22 -12.62 -9.83
CA VAL A 255 -2.20 -11.82 -9.14
C VAL A 255 -2.86 -10.53 -8.66
N ARG A 256 -2.82 -10.32 -7.34
CA ARG A 256 -3.09 -9.03 -6.72
C ARG A 256 -1.78 -8.47 -6.18
N PRO A 257 -1.21 -7.42 -6.80
CA PRO A 257 0.04 -6.86 -6.34
C PRO A 257 -0.13 -6.03 -5.06
N ILE A 258 0.98 -5.88 -4.34
CA ILE A 258 1.11 -4.95 -3.21
C ILE A 258 2.34 -4.06 -3.39
N SER A 259 2.43 -2.99 -2.61
CA SER A 259 3.60 -2.09 -2.58
C SER A 259 3.84 -1.59 -1.16
N ALA A 260 5.10 -1.46 -0.76
CA ALA A 260 5.50 -0.72 0.44
C ALA A 260 5.48 0.79 0.17
N ILE A 261 5.22 1.57 1.22
CA ILE A 261 5.14 3.05 1.24
C ILE A 261 5.88 3.64 2.45
#